data_AF-A0A4R7HZ87-F1
#
_entry.id   AF-A0A4R7HZ87-F1
#
_cell.length_a   1.000
_cell.length_b   1.000
_cell.length_c   1.000
_cell.angle_alpha   90.00
_cell.angle_beta   90.00
_cell.angle_gamma   90.00
#
_symmetry.space_group_name_H-M   'P 1'
#
loop_
_entity.id
_entity.type
_entity.pdbx_description
1 polymer ?
#
loop_
_entity_poly.entity_id
_entity_poly.type
_entity_poly.pdbx_seq_one_letter_code
_entity_poly.pdbx_strand_id
1 'polypeptide(L)'
;MSESESAEMPDTEKPDTQAGPAVPRLWWGVGGVAVLVVVVLVLVAVSGGGGDGVASDDSIDRVDLTSTTPPTGTSVTTSTDDVPATSSSTTIQRSTTSVLSTVPFVTVDLEDEYDDTIEIDEDNPPVAARPIPEEPDEDEPPPSTIAPPPWAASTYVTDGGHVSTDVGCAANDGVQALDQFFAQRVGPVTGWDYQHVYPLGGDRYLWLFQDAFLDHTGTVNSLASSRFVHNAALIQEGTCFRLLHRGTTNRPQPFEIGDGRSETRKTWWWPMGGELVGDELFVFWVEMLKDPYDPEPPDGLGWHPVRTWLASYDADTMERRSFAPAPNEGATPIYGYAVSSDETHTYLFGNTFEQNLVREGGFWSGSHSATAMWLARVPRGLVWADPEYRTADGWSFDRAEAVPVVDRFYVENPMQPRYLDGQWVSATAVDGYWGEQIAIDVAEQPWGPWYTVHYTPLYPRGRDPKMNTYHAHVLPWRDGYGSVLVSVSNNARNMLRDAWYSPHRYRPTFVHYAYTPVPTTTTTSTTTTTTVVPTTTSTTTTTRPATTTTVAPTTTTRPATTTTRPATTTTTTRPTTTTTTTVPPTTTTRPATTTTTVPPTTTSSTTTTSAPPAADEG
;
A
#
# COMPACT_ATOMS: atom_id res chain seq x y z
N MET A 1 -83.34 6.73 16.82
CA MET A 1 -82.40 6.86 17.96
C MET A 1 -81.31 7.82 17.51
N SER A 2 -80.73 8.58 18.44
CA SER A 2 -80.33 9.98 18.21
C SER A 2 -79.10 10.24 17.35
N GLU A 3 -79.14 11.36 16.63
CA GLU A 3 -78.02 11.98 15.91
C GLU A 3 -77.18 12.93 16.79
N SER A 4 -75.94 13.16 16.37
CA SER A 4 -75.06 14.34 16.61
C SER A 4 -73.76 14.06 15.83
N GLU A 5 -73.36 14.72 14.74
CA GLU A 5 -73.46 16.11 14.27
C GLU A 5 -72.52 17.10 14.99
N SER A 6 -71.85 17.96 14.21
CA SER A 6 -70.94 19.07 14.60
C SER A 6 -69.56 18.66 15.15
N ALA A 7 -68.45 19.36 14.86
CA ALA A 7 -68.23 20.49 13.92
C ALA A 7 -66.75 20.57 13.46
N GLU A 8 -66.52 21.36 12.41
CA GLU A 8 -65.24 21.68 11.76
C GLU A 8 -64.75 23.07 12.23
N MET A 9 -63.46 23.23 12.57
CA MET A 9 -62.83 24.51 12.97
C MET A 9 -61.30 24.50 12.74
N PRO A 10 -60.62 25.67 12.63
CA PRO A 10 -59.85 25.96 11.41
C PRO A 10 -58.33 26.17 11.59
N ASP A 11 -57.68 26.57 10.49
CA ASP A 11 -56.27 26.94 10.37
C ASP A 11 -55.75 27.91 11.44
N THR A 12 -54.46 27.78 11.78
CA THR A 12 -53.76 28.72 12.66
C THR A 12 -52.82 29.61 11.87
N GLU A 13 -53.03 30.92 11.97
CA GLU A 13 -52.34 31.95 11.18
C GLU A 13 -50.88 32.18 11.62
N LYS A 14 -50.02 32.57 10.69
CA LYS A 14 -48.57 32.78 10.89
C LYS A 14 -48.27 34.29 11.03
N PRO A 15 -47.74 34.78 12.15
CA PRO A 15 -47.58 36.23 12.35
C PRO A 15 -46.37 36.81 11.59
N ASP A 16 -46.62 37.82 10.76
CA ASP A 16 -45.58 38.70 10.21
C ASP A 16 -44.85 39.49 11.32
N THR A 17 -43.58 39.82 11.09
CA THR A 17 -42.85 40.81 11.90
C THR A 17 -42.35 41.95 11.00
N GLN A 18 -42.78 43.17 11.31
CA GLN A 18 -42.56 44.36 10.47
C GLN A 18 -41.17 44.98 10.61
N ALA A 19 -40.79 45.82 9.64
CA ALA A 19 -39.48 46.48 9.56
C ALA A 19 -39.51 47.98 9.93
N GLY A 20 -38.36 48.49 10.40
CA GLY A 20 -38.05 49.92 10.56
C GLY A 20 -38.09 50.45 12.00
N PRO A 21 -37.63 51.70 12.26
CA PRO A 21 -37.13 52.71 11.31
C PRO A 21 -35.60 52.95 11.44
N ALA A 22 -35.09 54.07 10.89
CA ALA A 22 -33.65 54.40 10.78
C ALA A 22 -33.30 55.81 11.31
N VAL A 23 -32.02 56.23 11.11
CA VAL A 23 -31.38 57.55 11.39
C VAL A 23 -31.30 57.99 12.87
N PRO A 24 -30.33 58.85 13.31
CA PRO A 24 -29.33 59.61 12.53
C PRO A 24 -27.84 59.47 12.95
N ARG A 25 -26.94 60.10 12.16
CA ARG A 25 -25.52 60.38 12.52
C ARG A 25 -25.41 61.73 13.25
N LEU A 26 -24.40 61.90 14.13
CA LEU A 26 -23.57 63.12 14.17
C LEU A 26 -22.18 62.89 14.83
N TRP A 27 -21.47 63.96 15.20
CA TRP A 27 -19.99 64.04 15.26
C TRP A 27 -19.43 64.61 16.59
N TRP A 28 -18.10 64.51 16.76
CA TRP A 28 -17.24 65.03 17.86
C TRP A 28 -17.34 64.31 19.23
N GLY A 29 -16.27 64.10 20.01
CA GLY A 29 -14.83 64.28 19.71
C GLY A 29 -13.92 64.38 20.97
N VAL A 30 -12.60 64.20 20.78
CA VAL A 30 -11.47 64.46 21.73
C VAL A 30 -11.30 63.48 22.92
N GLY A 31 -10.07 62.99 23.22
CA GLY A 31 -9.83 62.40 24.56
C GLY A 31 -8.57 61.61 24.97
N GLY A 32 -7.52 61.38 24.16
CA GLY A 32 -6.32 60.62 24.61
C GLY A 32 -6.54 59.09 24.74
N VAL A 33 -5.56 58.25 25.07
CA VAL A 33 -4.11 58.46 25.34
C VAL A 33 -3.31 57.43 24.52
N ALA A 34 -2.14 57.81 24.00
CA ALA A 34 -1.26 56.89 23.26
C ALA A 34 -0.27 56.16 24.19
N VAL A 35 -0.05 54.87 23.94
CA VAL A 35 1.11 54.12 24.44
C VAL A 35 1.91 53.67 23.24
N LEU A 36 3.18 54.09 23.16
CA LEU A 36 4.08 53.85 22.04
C LEU A 36 5.29 53.07 22.56
N VAL A 37 5.39 51.80 22.19
CA VAL A 37 6.52 50.94 22.61
C VAL A 37 7.71 51.20 21.69
N VAL A 38 8.74 51.85 22.23
CA VAL A 38 10.03 52.01 21.56
C VAL A 38 10.93 50.85 21.97
N VAL A 39 11.31 50.00 21.01
CA VAL A 39 12.42 49.05 21.21
C VAL A 39 13.70 49.73 20.76
N VAL A 40 14.61 49.98 21.71
CA VAL A 40 15.95 50.49 21.45
C VAL A 40 16.92 49.31 21.35
N LEU A 41 17.69 49.24 20.26
CA LEU A 41 18.85 48.37 20.15
C LEU A 41 20.09 49.22 19.85
N VAL A 42 21.05 49.18 20.78
CA VAL A 42 22.33 49.90 20.70
C VAL A 42 23.41 48.96 20.19
N LEU A 43 24.22 49.45 19.24
CA LEU A 43 25.42 48.80 18.72
C LEU A 43 26.69 49.29 19.47
N VAL A 44 27.86 48.72 19.13
CA VAL A 44 29.23 49.08 19.61
C VAL A 44 29.65 48.42 20.95
N ALA A 45 30.85 47.85 21.14
CA ALA A 45 31.85 47.27 20.20
C ALA A 45 32.98 46.48 20.93
N VAL A 46 33.55 45.50 20.23
CA VAL A 46 34.99 45.08 20.17
C VAL A 46 35.84 45.00 21.46
N SER A 47 36.26 43.77 21.82
CA SER A 47 37.67 43.33 22.05
C SER A 47 37.70 41.90 22.65
N GLY A 48 38.71 41.03 22.42
CA GLY A 48 39.81 41.05 21.46
C GLY A 48 40.89 39.98 21.72
N GLY A 49 41.30 39.22 20.70
CA GLY A 49 42.42 38.24 20.73
C GLY A 49 42.08 36.81 21.22
N GLY A 50 42.74 35.74 20.76
CA GLY A 50 43.72 35.63 19.66
C GLY A 50 44.40 34.25 19.52
N GLY A 51 44.85 33.92 18.31
CA GLY A 51 45.69 32.75 17.94
C GLY A 51 44.95 31.42 17.71
N ASP A 52 45.43 30.47 16.89
CA ASP A 52 46.51 30.52 15.87
C ASP A 52 46.44 29.33 14.89
N GLY A 53 46.68 29.57 13.58
CA GLY A 53 46.96 28.55 12.54
C GLY A 53 45.77 27.69 12.05
N VAL A 54 45.80 27.08 10.86
CA VAL A 54 46.80 27.01 9.76
C VAL A 54 46.08 27.11 8.40
N ALA A 55 46.76 27.51 7.32
CA ALA A 55 46.15 27.94 6.05
C ALA A 55 46.35 27.01 4.83
N SER A 56 45.35 27.03 3.94
CA SER A 56 45.39 26.74 2.49
C SER A 56 43.99 27.10 1.93
N ASP A 57 43.69 28.24 1.30
CA ASP A 57 44.32 29.00 0.19
C ASP A 57 43.83 28.56 -1.21
N ASP A 58 43.66 29.54 -2.10
CA ASP A 58 43.08 29.52 -3.47
C ASP A 58 41.59 29.05 -3.67
N SER A 59 40.79 29.58 -4.62
CA SER A 59 40.51 30.97 -5.06
C SER A 59 39.35 31.01 -6.10
N ILE A 60 39.02 32.22 -6.60
CA ILE A 60 38.27 32.56 -7.84
C ILE A 60 36.72 32.59 -7.77
N ASP A 61 36.23 33.83 -7.67
CA ASP A 61 35.14 34.50 -8.40
C ASP A 61 33.73 33.90 -8.60
N ARG A 62 32.76 34.68 -8.10
CA ARG A 62 31.40 34.82 -8.65
C ARG A 62 31.43 35.12 -10.16
N VAL A 63 30.48 34.53 -10.88
CA VAL A 63 29.77 35.23 -11.96
C VAL A 63 28.26 35.13 -11.68
N ASP A 64 27.58 36.26 -11.79
CA ASP A 64 26.14 36.40 -11.63
C ASP A 64 25.55 36.78 -13.00
N LEU A 65 24.64 35.98 -13.55
CA LEU A 65 24.04 36.20 -14.86
C LEU A 65 22.56 35.81 -14.89
N THR A 66 21.72 36.82 -15.12
CA THR A 66 20.27 36.69 -15.24
C THR A 66 19.82 36.65 -16.70
N SER A 67 18.75 35.90 -16.95
CA SER A 67 17.75 36.10 -18.02
C SER A 67 18.20 36.19 -19.49
N THR A 68 17.70 35.27 -20.33
CA THR A 68 16.97 35.68 -21.55
C THR A 68 16.10 34.55 -22.11
N THR A 69 14.87 34.88 -22.52
CA THR A 69 13.98 33.99 -23.29
C THR A 69 14.14 34.20 -24.81
N PRO A 70 14.05 33.14 -25.64
CA PRO A 70 13.87 33.26 -27.09
C PRO A 70 12.37 33.33 -27.47
N PRO A 71 11.99 33.98 -28.60
CA PRO A 71 10.59 34.23 -28.96
C PRO A 71 10.00 33.23 -29.98
N THR A 72 8.66 33.16 -30.01
CA THR A 72 7.85 32.46 -31.02
C THR A 72 7.93 33.12 -32.41
N GLY A 73 7.88 32.34 -33.48
CA GLY A 73 7.81 32.80 -34.88
C GLY A 73 6.94 31.89 -35.75
N THR A 74 6.30 32.43 -36.80
CA THR A 74 5.07 31.85 -37.37
C THR A 74 5.16 31.56 -38.88
N SER A 75 4.60 30.41 -39.30
CA SER A 75 4.07 30.07 -40.65
C SER A 75 5.00 30.04 -41.89
N VAL A 76 4.82 29.02 -42.74
CA VAL A 76 4.40 29.13 -44.16
C VAL A 76 4.14 27.72 -44.74
N THR A 77 3.43 27.63 -45.87
CA THR A 77 2.70 26.45 -46.37
C THR A 77 3.35 25.70 -47.56
N THR A 78 2.85 24.48 -47.81
CA THR A 78 2.78 23.74 -49.10
C THR A 78 4.05 23.38 -49.89
N SER A 79 4.25 22.07 -50.12
CA SER A 79 4.11 21.47 -51.47
C SER A 79 3.89 19.96 -51.39
N THR A 80 3.17 19.41 -52.37
CA THR A 80 3.09 17.98 -52.72
C THR A 80 4.35 17.50 -53.46
N ASP A 81 4.62 16.19 -53.41
CA ASP A 81 5.08 15.42 -54.57
C ASP A 81 4.71 13.92 -54.43
N ASP A 82 4.24 13.30 -55.52
CA ASP A 82 3.76 11.90 -55.57
C ASP A 82 4.85 10.96 -56.11
N VAL A 83 5.12 9.83 -55.43
CA VAL A 83 5.93 8.71 -55.97
C VAL A 83 5.34 7.35 -55.55
N PRO A 84 4.64 6.62 -56.45
CA PRO A 84 4.15 5.28 -56.16
C PRO A 84 5.26 4.22 -56.35
N ALA A 85 5.80 3.71 -55.25
CA ALA A 85 6.76 2.60 -55.26
C ALA A 85 6.05 1.23 -55.34
N THR A 86 6.05 0.60 -56.52
CA THR A 86 5.39 -0.70 -56.74
C THR A 86 6.18 -1.87 -56.16
N SER A 87 5.80 -2.35 -54.97
CA SER A 87 6.40 -3.52 -54.31
C SER A 87 5.49 -4.76 -54.36
N SER A 88 5.87 -5.75 -55.17
CA SER A 88 5.11 -7.00 -55.32
C SER A 88 5.46 -8.02 -54.23
N SER A 89 4.62 -8.16 -53.19
CA SER A 89 4.76 -9.19 -52.16
C SER A 89 4.09 -10.51 -52.58
N THR A 90 4.83 -11.62 -52.53
CA THR A 90 4.30 -12.96 -52.80
C THR A 90 3.98 -13.68 -51.49
N THR A 91 2.76 -13.51 -51.00
CA THR A 91 2.30 -14.12 -49.74
C THR A 91 2.05 -15.61 -49.91
N ILE A 92 2.94 -16.45 -49.37
CA ILE A 92 2.71 -17.89 -49.23
C ILE A 92 1.89 -18.13 -47.96
N GLN A 93 0.57 -18.30 -48.10
CA GLN A 93 -0.27 -18.76 -46.99
C GLN A 93 0.09 -20.20 -46.61
N ARG A 94 0.54 -20.41 -45.36
CA ARG A 94 0.45 -21.69 -44.66
C ARG A 94 -0.66 -21.61 -43.63
N SER A 95 -1.74 -22.36 -43.86
CA SER A 95 -2.83 -22.50 -42.88
C SER A 95 -2.43 -23.51 -41.79
N THR A 96 -2.10 -23.02 -40.60
CA THR A 96 -1.99 -23.83 -39.38
C THR A 96 -3.22 -23.63 -38.51
N THR A 97 -4.13 -24.59 -38.49
CA THR A 97 -5.36 -24.53 -37.69
C THR A 97 -5.09 -24.93 -36.25
N SER A 98 -4.74 -23.98 -35.39
CA SER A 98 -4.77 -24.14 -33.93
C SER A 98 -6.19 -23.90 -33.42
N VAL A 99 -6.83 -24.93 -32.86
CA VAL A 99 -8.15 -24.81 -32.22
C VAL A 99 -7.96 -24.26 -30.81
N LEU A 100 -7.98 -22.93 -30.67
CA LEU A 100 -8.05 -22.28 -29.37
C LEU A 100 -9.44 -22.47 -28.78
N SER A 101 -9.52 -22.95 -27.54
CA SER A 101 -10.78 -22.99 -26.78
C SER A 101 -11.00 -21.65 -26.09
N THR A 102 -11.38 -20.63 -26.86
CA THR A 102 -11.76 -19.32 -26.31
C THR A 102 -13.07 -19.44 -25.54
N VAL A 103 -12.99 -19.62 -24.23
CA VAL A 103 -14.05 -19.16 -23.33
C VAL A 103 -14.10 -17.64 -23.50
N PRO A 104 -15.26 -17.03 -23.82
CA PRO A 104 -15.34 -15.59 -23.96
C PRO A 104 -15.12 -14.95 -22.59
N PHE A 105 -14.13 -14.06 -22.49
CA PHE A 105 -13.99 -13.20 -21.33
C PHE A 105 -15.17 -12.22 -21.31
N VAL A 106 -15.85 -12.13 -20.17
CA VAL A 106 -16.82 -11.06 -19.92
C VAL A 106 -16.02 -9.88 -19.41
N THR A 107 -15.48 -9.09 -20.34
CA THR A 107 -14.99 -7.74 -20.03
C THR A 107 -16.18 -6.87 -19.66
N VAL A 108 -16.18 -6.33 -18.44
CA VAL A 108 -17.11 -5.24 -18.10
C VAL A 108 -16.70 -4.02 -18.91
N ASP A 109 -17.64 -3.45 -19.66
CA ASP A 109 -17.44 -2.17 -20.31
C ASP A 109 -17.64 -1.07 -19.26
N LEU A 110 -16.61 -0.25 -19.05
CA LEU A 110 -16.60 0.80 -18.02
C LEU A 110 -16.89 2.19 -18.61
N GLU A 111 -17.04 2.33 -19.94
CA GLU A 111 -17.27 3.62 -20.60
C GLU A 111 -18.72 4.15 -20.41
N ASP A 112 -19.66 3.28 -19.99
CA ASP A 112 -21.11 3.57 -19.90
C ASP A 112 -21.69 3.70 -18.47
N GLU A 113 -20.96 3.36 -17.39
CA GLU A 113 -21.55 3.21 -16.02
C GLU A 113 -21.26 4.37 -15.05
N TYR A 114 -20.45 5.38 -15.42
CA TYR A 114 -20.18 6.53 -14.55
C TYR A 114 -21.19 7.67 -14.78
N ASP A 115 -22.19 7.77 -13.90
CA ASP A 115 -23.16 8.88 -13.90
C ASP A 115 -22.53 10.15 -13.31
N ASP A 116 -22.46 11.22 -14.10
CA ASP A 116 -21.95 12.54 -13.68
C ASP A 116 -22.74 13.16 -12.50
N THR A 117 -23.91 12.61 -12.15
CA THR A 117 -24.76 13.10 -11.05
C THR A 117 -24.49 12.40 -9.72
N ILE A 118 -23.24 12.47 -9.23
CA ILE A 118 -22.86 11.99 -7.88
C ILE A 118 -23.60 12.83 -6.81
N GLU A 119 -24.76 12.36 -6.36
CA GLU A 119 -25.47 12.96 -5.22
C GLU A 119 -24.72 12.66 -3.90
N ILE A 120 -24.27 13.72 -3.22
CA ILE A 120 -23.67 13.62 -1.89
C ILE A 120 -24.78 13.62 -0.85
N ASP A 121 -24.88 12.54 -0.07
CA ASP A 121 -25.69 12.50 1.15
C ASP A 121 -25.10 13.50 2.17
N GLU A 122 -25.75 14.64 2.40
CA GLU A 122 -25.31 15.65 3.38
C GLU A 122 -25.27 15.10 4.83
N ASP A 123 -26.09 14.11 5.17
CA ASP A 123 -26.10 13.46 6.48
C ASP A 123 -24.98 12.40 6.59
N ASN A 124 -24.54 11.80 5.49
CA ASN A 124 -23.49 10.76 5.46
C ASN A 124 -22.55 10.89 4.24
N PRO A 125 -21.81 12.01 4.10
CA PRO A 125 -20.98 12.27 2.94
C PRO A 125 -19.86 11.22 2.83
N PRO A 126 -19.35 10.90 1.62
CA PRO A 126 -18.54 9.69 1.42
C PRO A 126 -17.31 9.61 2.33
N VAL A 127 -16.65 10.74 2.59
CA VAL A 127 -15.77 10.95 3.74
C VAL A 127 -15.98 12.34 4.31
N ALA A 128 -16.02 12.44 5.64
CA ALA A 128 -15.89 13.69 6.37
C ALA A 128 -14.53 13.76 7.08
N ALA A 129 -14.04 14.99 7.33
CA ALA A 129 -12.83 15.28 8.07
C ALA A 129 -12.60 14.35 9.26
N ARG A 130 -11.42 13.72 9.31
CA ARG A 130 -10.96 12.87 10.40
C ARG A 130 -9.84 13.58 11.16
N PRO A 131 -10.12 14.52 12.08
CA PRO A 131 -9.07 15.11 12.87
C PRO A 131 -8.41 14.02 13.71
N ILE A 132 -7.07 13.96 13.65
CA ILE A 132 -6.28 12.97 14.38
C ILE A 132 -6.59 13.10 15.89
N PRO A 133 -6.80 12.00 16.64
CA PRO A 133 -7.17 12.06 18.05
C PRO A 133 -6.30 13.01 18.88
N GLU A 134 -6.88 13.55 19.95
CA GLU A 134 -6.05 14.06 21.05
C GLU A 134 -5.51 12.83 21.79
N GLU A 135 -4.20 12.79 22.06
CA GLU A 135 -3.68 11.78 22.99
C GLU A 135 -4.28 12.05 24.37
N PRO A 136 -4.93 11.06 25.03
CA PRO A 136 -5.49 11.27 26.36
C PRO A 136 -4.39 11.58 27.37
N ASP A 137 -4.69 12.47 28.31
CA ASP A 137 -3.75 13.14 29.22
C ASP A 137 -2.67 12.20 29.77
N GLU A 138 -1.41 12.66 29.76
CA GLU A 138 -0.26 11.87 30.22
C GLU A 138 -0.35 11.55 31.71
N ASP A 139 -0.96 12.44 32.48
CA ASP A 139 -1.17 12.30 33.93
C ASP A 139 -2.47 11.55 34.29
N GLU A 140 -3.31 11.13 33.32
CA GLU A 140 -4.49 10.30 33.61
C GLU A 140 -4.04 8.88 34.00
N PRO A 141 -4.23 8.44 35.26
CA PRO A 141 -3.79 7.12 35.67
C PRO A 141 -4.69 6.05 35.02
N PRO A 142 -4.13 4.95 34.49
CA PRO A 142 -4.94 3.89 33.90
C PRO A 142 -5.95 3.34 34.93
N PRO A 143 -7.20 3.04 34.53
CA PRO A 143 -8.31 2.79 35.44
C PRO A 143 -8.01 1.66 36.44
N SER A 144 -7.67 2.06 37.67
CA SER A 144 -7.19 1.14 38.69
C SER A 144 -8.30 0.22 39.22
N THR A 145 -7.89 -0.93 39.77
CA THR A 145 -8.71 -1.95 40.47
C THR A 145 -9.42 -3.03 39.64
N ILE A 146 -9.34 -3.01 38.29
CA ILE A 146 -9.91 -4.11 37.47
C ILE A 146 -8.90 -5.28 37.38
N ALA A 147 -9.42 -6.51 37.30
CA ALA A 147 -8.61 -7.72 37.14
C ALA A 147 -7.83 -7.67 35.80
N PRO A 148 -6.59 -8.22 35.74
CA PRO A 148 -5.79 -8.17 34.52
C PRO A 148 -6.53 -8.83 33.36
N PRO A 149 -6.58 -8.20 32.16
CA PRO A 149 -7.33 -8.72 31.02
C PRO A 149 -6.71 -10.03 30.51
N PRO A 150 -7.47 -10.84 29.72
CA PRO A 150 -7.06 -12.20 29.37
C PRO A 150 -5.68 -12.33 28.71
N TRP A 151 -5.26 -11.29 27.97
CA TRP A 151 -3.98 -11.23 27.27
C TRP A 151 -2.82 -10.69 28.11
N ALA A 152 -3.04 -10.14 29.31
CA ALA A 152 -1.97 -9.58 30.12
C ALA A 152 -0.92 -10.62 30.57
N ALA A 153 -1.27 -11.91 30.55
CA ALA A 153 -0.35 -13.02 30.79
C ALA A 153 0.48 -13.44 29.55
N SER A 154 0.08 -13.01 28.35
CA SER A 154 0.80 -13.20 27.08
C SER A 154 1.44 -11.90 26.55
N THR A 155 1.40 -10.80 27.31
CA THR A 155 2.09 -9.55 26.97
C THR A 155 3.55 -9.58 27.46
N TYR A 156 4.51 -9.40 26.55
CA TYR A 156 5.94 -9.35 26.84
C TYR A 156 6.68 -8.42 25.87
N VAL A 157 7.96 -8.12 26.12
CA VAL A 157 8.82 -7.36 25.18
C VAL A 157 9.72 -8.34 24.42
N THR A 158 9.76 -8.23 23.09
CA THR A 158 10.62 -9.06 22.22
C THR A 158 12.04 -8.51 22.15
N ASP A 159 12.99 -9.35 21.70
CA ASP A 159 14.38 -8.94 21.49
C ASP A 159 14.51 -7.77 20.47
N GLY A 160 13.60 -7.68 19.50
CA GLY A 160 13.49 -6.54 18.56
C GLY A 160 12.91 -5.23 19.16
N GLY A 161 12.63 -5.22 20.47
CA GLY A 161 12.13 -4.04 21.20
C GLY A 161 10.64 -3.75 20.96
N HIS A 162 9.83 -4.76 20.64
CA HIS A 162 8.39 -4.63 20.48
C HIS A 162 7.65 -5.17 21.70
N VAL A 163 6.59 -4.49 22.14
CA VAL A 163 5.56 -5.07 22.99
C VAL A 163 4.79 -6.08 22.13
N SER A 164 4.94 -7.36 22.44
CA SER A 164 4.18 -8.46 21.85
C SER A 164 3.03 -8.87 22.75
N THR A 165 1.90 -9.30 22.18
CA THR A 165 0.75 -9.82 22.92
C THR A 165 -0.02 -10.83 22.06
N ASP A 166 -0.25 -12.04 22.57
CA ASP A 166 -1.09 -13.03 21.88
C ASP A 166 -2.55 -12.53 21.87
N VAL A 167 -3.15 -12.43 20.68
CA VAL A 167 -4.52 -11.90 20.49
C VAL A 167 -5.53 -12.96 20.04
N GLY A 168 -5.15 -14.23 20.06
CA GLY A 168 -6.00 -15.38 19.74
C GLY A 168 -5.80 -15.91 18.31
N CYS A 169 -6.72 -16.76 17.85
CA CYS A 169 -6.63 -17.41 16.55
C CYS A 169 -7.96 -17.38 15.80
N ALA A 170 -7.91 -17.23 14.48
CA ALA A 170 -9.03 -17.52 13.60
C ALA A 170 -9.25 -19.04 13.46
N ALA A 171 -10.46 -19.44 13.08
CA ALA A 171 -10.79 -20.86 12.90
C ALA A 171 -10.14 -21.51 11.66
N ASN A 172 -9.74 -20.69 10.69
CA ASN A 172 -8.92 -20.99 9.51
C ASN A 172 -8.50 -19.66 8.86
N ASP A 173 -7.76 -19.77 7.75
CA ASP A 173 -7.28 -18.73 6.84
C ASP A 173 -8.31 -18.26 5.79
N GLY A 174 -9.51 -18.85 5.79
CA GLY A 174 -10.62 -18.51 4.89
C GLY A 174 -11.40 -17.27 5.31
N VAL A 175 -12.01 -16.59 4.33
CA VAL A 175 -12.77 -15.33 4.49
C VAL A 175 -13.68 -15.30 5.70
N GLN A 176 -14.51 -16.34 5.89
CA GLN A 176 -15.53 -16.34 6.93
C GLN A 176 -14.93 -16.46 8.33
N ALA A 177 -13.76 -17.10 8.48
CA ALA A 177 -13.05 -17.20 9.74
C ALA A 177 -12.26 -15.92 10.06
N LEU A 178 -11.65 -15.30 9.05
CA LEU A 178 -10.99 -14.01 9.17
C LEU A 178 -11.99 -12.89 9.50
N ASP A 179 -13.11 -12.78 8.79
CA ASP A 179 -14.16 -11.80 9.10
C ASP A 179 -14.70 -11.97 10.52
N GLN A 180 -14.98 -13.20 10.96
CA GLN A 180 -15.45 -13.44 12.33
C GLN A 180 -14.42 -13.05 13.40
N PHE A 181 -13.12 -13.23 13.13
CA PHE A 181 -12.03 -12.80 14.02
C PHE A 181 -11.91 -11.27 14.07
N PHE A 182 -11.80 -10.61 12.91
CA PHE A 182 -11.62 -9.15 12.80
C PHE A 182 -12.89 -8.32 13.03
N ALA A 183 -14.08 -8.93 13.03
CA ALA A 183 -15.32 -8.26 13.43
C ALA A 183 -15.34 -7.90 14.92
N GLN A 184 -14.62 -8.66 15.76
CA GLN A 184 -14.56 -8.46 17.21
C GLN A 184 -13.35 -7.62 17.64
N ARG A 185 -13.25 -7.35 18.95
CA ARG A 185 -12.06 -6.73 19.54
C ARG A 185 -10.92 -7.75 19.53
N VAL A 186 -9.80 -7.42 18.89
CA VAL A 186 -8.65 -8.35 18.75
C VAL A 186 -7.62 -8.02 19.83
N GLY A 187 -7.79 -8.63 21.00
CA GLY A 187 -6.96 -8.39 22.17
C GLY A 187 -6.97 -6.91 22.59
N PRO A 188 -5.80 -6.25 22.74
CA PRO A 188 -5.73 -4.82 23.01
C PRO A 188 -6.42 -3.93 21.98
N VAL A 189 -6.53 -4.35 20.71
CA VAL A 189 -6.95 -3.48 19.60
C VAL A 189 -8.46 -3.22 19.59
N THR A 190 -8.84 -1.95 19.66
CA THR A 190 -10.24 -1.51 19.60
C THR A 190 -10.69 -1.17 18.17
N GLY A 191 -9.80 -0.63 17.32
CA GLY A 191 -10.01 -0.39 15.88
C GLY A 191 -8.71 -0.16 15.12
N TRP A 192 -8.73 -0.31 13.79
CA TRP A 192 -7.57 -0.23 12.87
C TRP A 192 -7.99 -0.20 11.39
N ASP A 193 -7.14 0.34 10.51
CA ASP A 193 -7.32 0.33 9.05
C ASP A 193 -6.03 0.09 8.23
N TYR A 194 -6.17 0.21 6.90
CA TYR A 194 -5.16 -0.05 5.84
C TYR A 194 -4.29 -1.27 6.11
N GLN A 195 -4.93 -2.44 6.14
CA GLN A 195 -4.23 -3.71 6.30
C GLN A 195 -3.42 -4.09 5.05
N HIS A 196 -2.09 -4.12 5.16
CA HIS A 196 -1.15 -4.68 4.19
C HIS A 196 -0.61 -6.02 4.71
N VAL A 197 -0.43 -7.02 3.83
CA VAL A 197 -0.06 -8.39 4.26
C VAL A 197 1.09 -8.96 3.43
N TYR A 198 2.18 -9.31 4.14
CA TYR A 198 3.46 -9.74 3.58
C TYR A 198 3.76 -11.17 4.03
N PRO A 199 4.07 -12.10 3.10
CA PRO A 199 4.60 -13.42 3.46
C PRO A 199 5.95 -13.32 4.19
N LEU A 200 6.09 -14.07 5.29
CA LEU A 200 7.36 -14.29 5.99
C LEU A 200 7.96 -15.68 5.70
N GLY A 201 7.33 -16.45 4.82
CA GLY A 201 7.72 -17.81 4.46
C GLY A 201 6.99 -18.87 5.29
N GLY A 202 6.62 -19.98 4.64
CA GLY A 202 5.70 -20.96 5.21
C GLY A 202 4.34 -20.32 5.55
N ASP A 203 3.70 -20.80 6.59
CA ASP A 203 2.38 -20.32 7.06
C ASP A 203 2.51 -19.08 7.97
N ARG A 204 3.52 -18.22 7.73
CA ARG A 204 3.80 -17.00 8.52
C ARG A 204 3.57 -15.75 7.69
N TYR A 205 2.88 -14.76 8.26
CA TYR A 205 2.60 -13.48 7.61
C TYR A 205 2.74 -12.32 8.59
N LEU A 206 3.35 -11.22 8.12
CA LEU A 206 3.21 -9.93 8.76
C LEU A 206 1.97 -9.24 8.20
N TRP A 207 1.13 -8.72 9.08
CA TRP A 207 0.12 -7.74 8.77
C TRP A 207 0.61 -6.41 9.33
N LEU A 208 0.70 -5.37 8.49
CA LEU A 208 0.85 -3.99 8.96
C LEU A 208 -0.46 -3.26 8.74
N PHE A 209 -0.77 -2.37 9.68
CA PHE A 209 -1.94 -1.50 9.67
C PHE A 209 -1.44 -0.05 9.70
N GLN A 210 -2.25 0.87 9.18
CA GLN A 210 -2.05 2.30 9.41
C GLN A 210 -2.63 2.66 10.79
N ASP A 211 -3.59 3.56 10.83
CA ASP A 211 -4.07 4.18 12.05
C ASP A 211 -4.80 3.16 12.94
N ALA A 212 -4.33 3.01 14.17
CA ALA A 212 -4.75 1.95 15.09
C ALA A 212 -5.01 2.48 16.51
N PHE A 213 -6.06 1.96 17.13
CA PHE A 213 -6.50 2.29 18.49
C PHE A 213 -6.29 1.09 19.42
N LEU A 214 -5.55 1.32 20.49
CA LEU A 214 -5.03 0.31 21.41
C LEU A 214 -5.45 0.63 22.85
N ASP A 215 -5.96 -0.38 23.56
CA ASP A 215 -6.19 -0.34 25.00
C ASP A 215 -5.73 -1.65 25.63
N HIS A 216 -4.64 -1.62 26.39
CA HIS A 216 -4.14 -2.81 27.09
C HIS A 216 -4.92 -3.16 28.36
N THR A 217 -5.82 -2.30 28.86
CA THR A 217 -6.64 -2.62 30.04
C THR A 217 -7.79 -3.58 29.71
N GLY A 218 -8.25 -3.57 28.45
CA GLY A 218 -9.41 -4.36 28.00
C GLY A 218 -10.76 -3.76 28.39
N THR A 219 -10.77 -2.58 29.01
CA THR A 219 -11.96 -1.95 29.61
C THR A 219 -12.57 -0.84 28.75
N VAL A 220 -11.78 -0.28 27.81
CA VAL A 220 -12.25 0.77 26.91
C VAL A 220 -13.15 0.20 25.81
N ASN A 221 -14.27 0.85 25.56
CA ASN A 221 -15.24 0.50 24.51
C ASN A 221 -15.46 1.61 23.46
N SER A 222 -14.61 2.64 23.47
CA SER A 222 -14.61 3.79 22.56
C SER A 222 -13.25 3.94 21.85
N LEU A 223 -13.21 4.58 20.68
CA LEU A 223 -11.93 5.04 20.12
C LEU A 223 -11.41 6.24 20.94
N ALA A 224 -12.34 7.09 21.41
CA ALA A 224 -12.10 8.30 22.20
C ALA A 224 -11.19 8.13 23.43
N SER A 225 -11.24 6.96 24.09
CA SER A 225 -10.48 6.67 25.31
C SER A 225 -9.39 5.60 25.09
N SER A 226 -9.22 5.15 23.85
CA SER A 226 -8.09 4.28 23.46
C SER A 226 -6.84 5.13 23.23
N ARG A 227 -5.65 4.55 23.35
CA ARG A 227 -4.41 5.20 22.89
C ARG A 227 -4.25 4.97 21.39
N PHE A 228 -3.82 5.98 20.65
CA PHE A 228 -3.76 5.98 19.18
C PHE A 228 -2.32 5.90 18.69
N VAL A 229 -2.08 5.14 17.61
CA VAL A 229 -0.78 5.04 16.93
C VAL A 229 -0.98 4.95 15.41
N HIS A 230 -0.10 5.56 14.62
CA HIS A 230 -0.21 5.61 13.15
C HIS A 230 0.19 4.33 12.42
N ASN A 231 0.81 3.37 13.09
CA ASN A 231 1.00 2.03 12.54
C ASN A 231 1.10 0.99 13.65
N ALA A 232 0.54 -0.19 13.39
CA ALA A 232 0.58 -1.34 14.27
C ALA A 232 0.75 -2.62 13.45
N ALA A 233 1.13 -3.72 14.08
CA ALA A 233 1.45 -4.96 13.39
C ALA A 233 0.78 -6.18 14.03
N LEU A 234 0.39 -7.18 13.22
CA LEU A 234 0.18 -8.55 13.68
C LEU A 234 1.19 -9.49 13.02
N ILE A 235 1.76 -10.40 13.79
CA ILE A 235 2.37 -11.61 13.26
C ILE A 235 1.32 -12.72 13.28
N GLN A 236 0.99 -13.25 12.11
CA GLN A 236 0.18 -14.45 11.93
C GLN A 236 1.11 -15.66 11.79
N GLU A 237 0.82 -16.73 12.53
CA GLU A 237 1.52 -18.02 12.44
C GLU A 237 0.47 -19.14 12.41
N GLY A 238 0.31 -19.77 11.25
CA GLY A 238 -0.86 -20.59 10.94
C GLY A 238 -2.14 -19.74 10.94
N THR A 239 -3.02 -19.98 11.92
CA THR A 239 -4.25 -19.19 12.11
C THR A 239 -4.22 -18.30 13.36
N CYS A 240 -3.11 -18.30 14.10
CA CYS A 240 -2.95 -17.57 15.36
C CYS A 240 -2.21 -16.25 15.16
N PHE A 241 -2.58 -15.23 15.92
CA PHE A 241 -2.11 -13.85 15.75
C PHE A 241 -1.48 -13.29 17.04
N ARG A 242 -0.40 -12.53 16.87
CA ARG A 242 0.31 -11.81 17.94
C ARG A 242 0.45 -10.34 17.55
N LEU A 243 -0.13 -9.43 18.34
CA LEU A 243 0.04 -7.98 18.17
C LEU A 243 1.48 -7.58 18.46
N LEU A 244 2.04 -6.66 17.67
CA LEU A 244 3.32 -5.98 17.90
C LEU A 244 3.13 -4.46 17.78
N HIS A 245 3.72 -3.71 18.72
CA HIS A 245 3.90 -2.25 18.68
C HIS A 245 5.12 -1.85 19.55
N ARG A 246 5.49 -0.57 19.62
CA ARG A 246 6.59 -0.09 20.49
C ARG A 246 6.08 0.60 21.75
N GLY A 247 6.99 1.14 22.58
CA GLY A 247 6.64 1.83 23.82
C GLY A 247 6.28 0.86 24.94
N THR A 248 5.11 1.05 25.54
CA THR A 248 4.61 0.25 26.68
C THR A 248 3.12 -0.06 26.53
N THR A 249 2.55 -0.88 27.41
CA THR A 249 1.10 -1.15 27.45
C THR A 249 0.25 0.11 27.68
N ASN A 250 0.77 1.05 28.47
CA ASN A 250 0.02 2.25 28.91
C ASN A 250 0.29 3.45 28.00
N ARG A 251 1.46 3.48 27.36
CA ARG A 251 1.86 4.44 26.33
C ARG A 251 2.42 3.65 25.15
N PRO A 252 1.56 3.09 24.29
CA PRO A 252 2.01 2.44 23.06
C PRO A 252 2.60 3.47 22.11
N GLN A 253 3.52 3.02 21.27
CA GLN A 253 4.11 3.80 20.18
C GLN A 253 3.96 2.98 18.89
N PRO A 254 4.00 3.61 17.70
CA PRO A 254 3.95 2.92 16.43
C PRO A 254 4.96 1.76 16.32
N PHE A 255 4.63 0.71 15.58
CA PHE A 255 5.55 -0.40 15.26
C PHE A 255 6.84 0.13 14.60
N GLU A 256 6.69 1.01 13.63
CA GLU A 256 7.77 1.78 13.01
C GLU A 256 7.64 3.27 13.37
N ILE A 257 8.70 3.81 13.97
CA ILE A 257 8.84 5.21 14.40
C ILE A 257 9.60 6.06 13.37
N GLY A 258 9.99 5.46 12.25
CA GLY A 258 10.72 6.07 11.16
C GLY A 258 12.11 6.53 11.56
N ASP A 259 12.50 7.73 11.10
CA ASP A 259 13.78 8.35 11.44
C ASP A 259 13.84 8.95 12.86
N GLY A 260 12.74 8.85 13.62
CA GLY A 260 12.62 9.41 14.97
C GLY A 260 11.98 10.81 15.04
N ARG A 261 11.62 11.43 13.91
CA ARG A 261 10.81 12.67 13.87
C ARG A 261 9.30 12.44 14.00
N SER A 262 8.84 11.24 14.35
CA SER A 262 7.41 10.93 14.39
C SER A 262 6.71 11.76 15.46
N GLU A 263 5.72 12.56 15.04
CA GLU A 263 4.87 13.38 15.89
C GLU A 263 3.42 13.17 15.44
N THR A 264 2.60 12.59 16.33
CA THR A 264 1.21 12.12 16.09
C THR A 264 0.28 13.15 15.43
N ARG A 265 0.60 14.45 15.46
CA ARG A 265 -0.23 15.51 14.88
C ARG A 265 0.49 16.37 13.83
N LYS A 266 1.61 15.87 13.29
CA LYS A 266 2.40 16.55 12.25
C LYS A 266 2.95 15.60 11.20
N THR A 267 3.68 14.55 11.61
CA THR A 267 4.45 13.68 10.70
C THR A 267 4.51 12.26 11.23
N TRP A 268 4.16 11.31 10.38
CA TRP A 268 4.14 9.88 10.69
C TRP A 268 4.46 9.04 9.45
N TRP A 269 4.60 7.73 9.65
CA TRP A 269 4.85 6.78 8.58
C TRP A 269 3.75 5.73 8.49
N TRP A 270 3.25 5.54 7.27
CA TRP A 270 2.25 4.54 6.93
C TRP A 270 2.85 3.43 6.06
N PRO A 271 2.57 2.14 6.35
CA PRO A 271 3.07 1.03 5.54
C PRO A 271 2.42 1.01 4.15
N MET A 272 3.21 0.62 3.14
CA MET A 272 2.81 0.46 1.75
C MET A 272 3.14 -0.99 1.28
N GLY A 273 3.57 -1.21 0.03
CA GLY A 273 4.04 -2.50 -0.44
C GLY A 273 5.37 -2.97 0.18
N GLY A 274 5.73 -4.23 -0.05
CA GLY A 274 6.98 -4.83 0.45
C GLY A 274 7.23 -6.25 -0.07
N GLU A 275 8.44 -6.75 0.10
CA GLU A 275 8.88 -8.09 -0.32
C GLU A 275 9.82 -8.72 0.72
N LEU A 276 9.69 -10.05 0.93
CA LEU A 276 10.66 -10.86 1.67
C LEU A 276 11.80 -11.29 0.74
N VAL A 277 13.03 -10.91 1.09
CA VAL A 277 14.24 -11.21 0.32
C VAL A 277 15.18 -12.03 1.18
N GLY A 278 15.05 -13.36 1.11
CA GLY A 278 15.77 -14.28 1.98
C GLY A 278 15.15 -14.31 3.38
N ASP A 279 15.93 -13.92 4.39
CA ASP A 279 15.56 -13.77 5.80
C ASP A 279 15.29 -12.30 6.21
N GLU A 280 15.35 -11.36 5.26
CA GLU A 280 15.08 -9.93 5.50
C GLU A 280 13.80 -9.48 4.75
N LEU A 281 12.84 -8.94 5.50
CA LEU A 281 11.63 -8.33 4.95
C LEU A 281 11.89 -6.85 4.67
N PHE A 282 11.66 -6.42 3.44
CA PHE A 282 11.71 -5.03 3.03
C PHE A 282 10.29 -4.46 2.89
N VAL A 283 10.04 -3.27 3.46
CA VAL A 283 8.74 -2.60 3.43
C VAL A 283 8.93 -1.15 3.03
N PHE A 284 8.15 -0.68 2.06
CA PHE A 284 8.04 0.73 1.72
C PHE A 284 7.11 1.43 2.72
N TRP A 285 7.52 2.60 3.17
CA TRP A 285 6.76 3.45 4.09
C TRP A 285 6.61 4.83 3.49
N VAL A 286 5.43 5.43 3.58
CA VAL A 286 5.22 6.82 3.15
C VAL A 286 5.25 7.75 4.36
N GLU A 287 6.07 8.80 4.29
CA GLU A 287 6.06 9.92 5.22
C GLU A 287 4.85 10.81 4.90
N MET A 288 3.94 10.91 5.86
CA MET A 288 2.72 11.71 5.75
C MET A 288 2.90 13.04 6.49
N LEU A 289 2.29 14.11 5.99
CA LEU A 289 2.33 15.44 6.59
C LEU A 289 0.90 15.95 6.85
N LYS A 290 0.61 16.36 8.08
CA LYS A 290 -0.65 17.04 8.43
C LYS A 290 -0.69 18.43 7.79
N ASP A 291 -1.72 18.68 6.97
CA ASP A 291 -2.02 20.03 6.48
C ASP A 291 -2.57 20.92 7.61
N PRO A 292 -2.37 22.25 7.55
CA PRO A 292 -2.81 23.19 8.60
C PRO A 292 -4.34 23.43 8.64
N TYR A 293 -5.11 22.61 7.93
CA TYR A 293 -6.56 22.56 7.87
C TYR A 293 -7.01 21.10 7.76
N ASP A 294 -8.30 20.84 7.98
CA ASP A 294 -8.97 19.61 7.56
C ASP A 294 -9.99 19.99 6.45
N PRO A 295 -10.08 19.26 5.33
CA PRO A 295 -11.08 19.52 4.29
C PRO A 295 -12.51 19.37 4.78
N GLU A 296 -13.42 20.20 4.27
CA GLU A 296 -14.85 19.93 4.39
C GLU A 296 -15.25 18.76 3.48
N PRO A 297 -16.30 17.98 3.80
CA PRO A 297 -16.80 16.94 2.91
C PRO A 297 -17.26 17.57 1.57
N PRO A 298 -16.97 16.96 0.40
CA PRO A 298 -16.34 15.65 0.17
C PRO A 298 -14.80 15.69 -0.02
N ASP A 299 -14.12 16.82 0.22
CA ASP A 299 -12.75 17.08 -0.24
C ASP A 299 -11.64 16.28 0.50
N GLY A 300 -12.02 15.28 1.32
CA GLY A 300 -11.12 14.22 1.78
C GLY A 300 -10.55 14.41 3.18
N LEU A 301 -9.23 14.28 3.29
CA LEU A 301 -8.50 14.13 4.55
C LEU A 301 -7.48 15.26 4.76
N GLY A 302 -7.13 15.54 6.01
CA GLY A 302 -6.29 16.68 6.38
C GLY A 302 -4.80 16.47 6.23
N TRP A 303 -4.34 15.66 5.28
CA TRP A 303 -2.94 15.28 5.14
C TRP A 303 -2.62 14.76 3.75
N HIS A 304 -1.34 14.75 3.41
CA HIS A 304 -0.82 14.29 2.13
C HIS A 304 0.53 13.56 2.30
N PRO A 305 0.90 12.68 1.36
CA PRO A 305 2.21 12.04 1.34
C PRO A 305 3.29 13.01 0.84
N VAL A 306 4.48 12.97 1.44
CA VAL A 306 5.61 13.87 1.09
C VAL A 306 6.90 13.16 0.69
N ARG A 307 7.17 11.96 1.19
CA ARG A 307 8.40 11.19 0.88
C ARG A 307 8.19 9.69 1.02
N THR A 308 8.83 8.91 0.15
CA THR A 308 8.88 7.44 0.22
C THR A 308 10.17 6.97 0.90
N TRP A 309 10.04 6.07 1.86
CA TRP A 309 11.10 5.47 2.66
C TRP A 309 11.12 3.94 2.46
N LEU A 310 12.29 3.33 2.63
CA LEU A 310 12.48 1.88 2.63
C LEU A 310 13.00 1.46 4.01
N ALA A 311 12.30 0.53 4.64
CA ALA A 311 12.70 -0.12 5.88
C ALA A 311 13.05 -1.58 5.62
N SER A 312 13.91 -2.16 6.46
CA SER A 312 14.18 -3.59 6.45
C SER A 312 14.15 -4.20 7.84
N TYR A 313 13.66 -5.43 7.95
CA TYR A 313 13.41 -6.14 9.20
C TYR A 313 13.86 -7.59 9.11
N ASP A 314 14.40 -8.10 10.21
CA ASP A 314 14.65 -9.51 10.44
C ASP A 314 13.32 -10.31 10.44
N ALA A 315 13.13 -11.25 9.50
CA ALA A 315 11.84 -11.89 9.26
C ALA A 315 11.35 -12.82 10.40
N ASP A 316 12.23 -13.23 11.31
CA ASP A 316 11.87 -14.06 12.47
C ASP A 316 11.55 -13.21 13.71
N THR A 317 12.36 -12.19 14.00
CA THR A 317 12.27 -11.39 15.24
C THR A 317 11.55 -10.04 15.07
N MET A 318 11.34 -9.58 13.83
CA MET A 318 10.96 -8.22 13.46
C MET A 318 11.94 -7.14 13.94
N GLU A 319 13.18 -7.47 14.27
CA GLU A 319 14.21 -6.47 14.59
C GLU A 319 14.49 -5.58 13.36
N ARG A 320 14.35 -4.26 13.51
CA ARG A 320 14.58 -3.28 12.43
C ARG A 320 16.07 -3.23 12.09
N ARG A 321 16.42 -3.67 10.88
CA ARG A 321 17.77 -3.70 10.32
C ARG A 321 18.13 -2.35 9.66
N SER A 322 17.21 -1.73 8.95
CA SER A 322 17.41 -0.39 8.36
C SER A 322 16.12 0.45 8.29
N PHE A 323 16.30 1.77 8.15
CA PHE A 323 15.25 2.73 7.79
C PHE A 323 15.91 3.93 7.10
N ALA A 324 15.63 4.15 5.81
CA ALA A 324 16.25 5.20 4.99
C ALA A 324 15.28 5.67 3.87
N PRO A 325 15.49 6.82 3.22
CA PRO A 325 14.72 7.18 2.03
C PRO A 325 14.85 6.12 0.94
N ALA A 326 13.78 5.87 0.19
CA ALA A 326 13.81 4.89 -0.90
C ALA A 326 14.68 5.40 -2.08
N PRO A 327 15.20 4.53 -2.97
CA PRO A 327 15.95 4.96 -4.16
C PRO A 327 15.19 5.96 -5.03
N ASN A 328 13.86 5.83 -5.08
CA ASN A 328 12.95 6.89 -5.54
C ASN A 328 12.13 7.40 -4.35
N GLU A 329 12.68 8.35 -3.60
CA GLU A 329 12.05 8.91 -2.41
C GLU A 329 10.83 9.83 -2.68
N GLY A 330 10.40 9.97 -3.95
CA GLY A 330 9.26 10.83 -4.30
C GLY A 330 7.91 10.23 -3.90
N ALA A 331 6.93 11.10 -3.64
CA ALA A 331 5.53 10.72 -3.39
C ALA A 331 4.60 10.87 -4.62
N THR A 332 5.08 11.47 -5.71
CA THR A 332 4.27 11.74 -6.91
C THR A 332 4.81 11.00 -8.15
N PRO A 333 4.52 9.70 -8.33
CA PRO A 333 3.87 8.77 -7.41
C PRO A 333 4.84 8.15 -6.38
N ILE A 334 4.27 7.49 -5.36
CA ILE A 334 4.93 6.61 -4.37
C ILE A 334 5.29 5.28 -5.06
N TYR A 335 6.47 5.18 -5.69
CA TYR A 335 6.92 3.90 -6.26
C TYR A 335 7.23 2.90 -5.14
N GLY A 336 6.33 1.93 -4.95
CA GLY A 336 6.29 1.07 -3.77
C GLY A 336 4.94 1.05 -3.04
N TYR A 337 3.94 1.82 -3.51
CA TYR A 337 2.54 1.79 -3.03
C TYR A 337 1.99 0.35 -2.93
N ALA A 338 2.27 -0.47 -3.94
CA ALA A 338 2.13 -1.93 -3.91
C ALA A 338 3.37 -2.59 -4.54
N VAL A 339 3.72 -3.80 -4.09
CA VAL A 339 4.92 -4.53 -4.54
C VAL A 339 4.61 -6.01 -4.76
N SER A 340 5.09 -6.56 -5.89
CA SER A 340 5.05 -8.01 -6.17
C SER A 340 6.07 -8.40 -7.23
N SER A 341 6.37 -9.70 -7.36
CA SER A 341 7.54 -10.16 -8.13
C SER A 341 7.26 -11.39 -8.98
N ASP A 342 7.60 -11.31 -10.27
CA ASP A 342 7.64 -12.47 -11.18
C ASP A 342 8.99 -13.22 -11.07
N GLU A 343 9.24 -14.22 -11.92
CA GLU A 343 10.49 -15.02 -11.90
C GLU A 343 11.78 -14.18 -12.08
N THR A 344 11.67 -12.93 -12.57
CA THR A 344 12.78 -12.12 -13.08
C THR A 344 12.93 -10.75 -12.40
N HIS A 345 11.82 -10.10 -12.03
CA HIS A 345 11.81 -8.73 -11.49
C HIS A 345 10.89 -8.58 -10.29
N THR A 346 11.23 -7.63 -9.42
CA THR A 346 10.31 -7.06 -8.41
C THR A 346 9.73 -5.78 -8.98
N TYR A 347 8.41 -5.66 -8.96
CA TYR A 347 7.68 -4.52 -9.51
C TYR A 347 7.20 -3.61 -8.39
N LEU A 348 7.47 -2.32 -8.56
CA LEU A 348 7.09 -1.25 -7.68
C LEU A 348 5.95 -0.50 -8.34
N PHE A 349 4.71 -0.79 -7.95
CA PHE A 349 3.55 -0.06 -8.43
C PHE A 349 3.51 1.30 -7.73
N GLY A 350 3.10 2.33 -8.47
CA GLY A 350 3.02 3.70 -7.98
C GLY A 350 1.60 4.24 -8.03
N ASN A 351 1.16 4.85 -6.93
CA ASN A 351 0.01 5.75 -6.89
C ASN A 351 0.47 7.05 -6.21
N THR A 352 -0.19 8.19 -6.41
CA THR A 352 0.15 9.41 -5.64
C THR A 352 -0.33 9.32 -4.19
N PHE A 353 -1.42 8.60 -3.94
CA PHE A 353 -2.11 8.48 -2.65
C PHE A 353 -2.43 9.86 -2.03
N GLU A 354 -2.69 10.86 -2.89
CA GLU A 354 -3.21 12.15 -2.47
C GLU A 354 -4.70 12.00 -2.13
N GLN A 355 -5.04 12.24 -0.87
CA GLN A 355 -6.40 12.08 -0.34
C GLN A 355 -6.94 13.40 0.24
N ASN A 356 -6.21 14.50 0.06
CA ASN A 356 -6.64 15.86 0.36
C ASN A 356 -6.96 16.59 -0.95
N LEU A 357 -8.17 16.42 -1.45
CA LEU A 357 -8.58 16.86 -2.80
C LEU A 357 -8.57 18.39 -2.94
N VAL A 358 -8.60 19.16 -1.83
CA VAL A 358 -8.41 20.62 -1.84
C VAL A 358 -7.11 21.02 -2.54
N ARG A 359 -6.07 20.19 -2.44
CA ARG A 359 -4.76 20.39 -3.07
C ARG A 359 -4.80 20.20 -4.59
N GLU A 360 -5.79 19.47 -5.08
CA GLU A 360 -6.05 19.18 -6.50
C GLU A 360 -7.25 19.96 -7.06
N GLY A 361 -7.77 20.93 -6.30
CA GLY A 361 -8.84 21.85 -6.70
C GLY A 361 -10.21 21.61 -6.06
N GLY A 362 -10.32 20.66 -5.14
CA GLY A 362 -11.56 20.14 -4.56
C GLY A 362 -12.14 19.00 -5.41
N PHE A 363 -12.94 18.12 -4.81
CA PHE A 363 -13.51 16.90 -5.41
C PHE A 363 -14.07 17.11 -6.83
N TRP A 364 -14.72 18.25 -7.08
CA TRP A 364 -15.33 18.60 -8.37
C TRP A 364 -14.35 19.03 -9.47
N SER A 365 -13.03 19.07 -9.25
CA SER A 365 -12.05 19.40 -10.29
C SER A 365 -11.92 18.29 -11.34
N GLY A 366 -12.04 17.03 -10.92
CA GLY A 366 -12.04 15.82 -11.76
C GLY A 366 -10.63 15.39 -12.23
N SER A 367 -10.45 14.08 -12.44
CA SER A 367 -9.15 13.46 -12.76
C SER A 367 -8.06 13.80 -11.74
N HIS A 368 -8.35 13.45 -10.48
CA HIS A 368 -7.41 13.54 -9.36
C HIS A 368 -6.20 12.63 -9.59
N SER A 369 -5.02 12.99 -9.09
CA SER A 369 -3.76 12.32 -9.46
C SER A 369 -3.67 10.85 -9.01
N ALA A 370 -4.54 10.45 -8.07
CA ALA A 370 -4.65 9.09 -7.56
C ALA A 370 -5.44 8.13 -8.48
N THR A 371 -6.05 8.58 -9.59
CA THR A 371 -6.63 7.69 -10.63
C THR A 371 -5.54 6.93 -11.40
N ALA A 372 -4.35 7.53 -11.50
CA ALA A 372 -3.24 7.03 -12.29
C ALA A 372 -2.35 6.05 -11.51
N MET A 373 -2.34 4.80 -11.94
CA MET A 373 -1.41 3.76 -11.48
C MET A 373 -0.19 3.69 -12.40
N TRP A 374 0.99 3.80 -11.81
CA TRP A 374 2.30 3.81 -12.46
C TRP A 374 3.08 2.53 -12.16
N LEU A 375 4.16 2.28 -12.90
CA LEU A 375 4.98 1.08 -12.71
C LEU A 375 6.48 1.38 -12.85
N ALA A 376 7.26 0.91 -11.88
CA ALA A 376 8.70 0.76 -11.98
C ALA A 376 9.10 -0.67 -11.63
N ARG A 377 10.35 -1.08 -11.90
CA ARG A 377 10.87 -2.39 -11.49
C ARG A 377 12.37 -2.37 -11.19
N VAL A 378 12.78 -3.39 -10.45
CA VAL A 378 14.17 -3.76 -10.17
C VAL A 378 14.38 -5.26 -10.49
N PRO A 379 15.61 -5.75 -10.67
CA PRO A 379 15.86 -7.20 -10.72
C PRO A 379 15.36 -7.86 -9.44
N ARG A 380 14.79 -9.08 -9.53
CA ARG A 380 14.05 -9.72 -8.42
C ARG A 380 14.81 -9.68 -7.09
N GLY A 381 14.16 -9.14 -6.07
CA GLY A 381 14.66 -8.99 -4.70
C GLY A 381 15.60 -7.81 -4.46
N LEU A 382 15.99 -7.03 -5.48
CA LEU A 382 16.89 -5.88 -5.32
C LEU A 382 16.13 -4.56 -5.09
N VAL A 383 15.20 -4.54 -4.14
CA VAL A 383 14.28 -3.39 -3.86
C VAL A 383 14.98 -2.09 -3.42
N TRP A 384 16.28 -2.16 -3.11
CA TRP A 384 17.15 -1.03 -2.81
C TRP A 384 17.96 -0.52 -4.02
N ALA A 385 17.76 -1.07 -5.22
CA ALA A 385 18.42 -0.60 -6.44
C ALA A 385 17.65 0.56 -7.09
N ASP A 386 18.35 1.36 -7.89
CA ASP A 386 17.72 2.35 -8.77
C ASP A 386 16.80 1.62 -9.78
N PRO A 387 15.49 1.90 -9.81
CA PRO A 387 14.56 1.18 -10.66
C PRO A 387 14.52 1.77 -12.08
N GLU A 388 14.09 0.95 -13.04
CA GLU A 388 13.64 1.42 -14.35
C GLU A 388 12.11 1.58 -14.36
N TYR A 389 11.64 2.65 -15.01
CA TYR A 389 10.24 3.07 -15.08
C TYR A 389 9.61 2.62 -16.39
N ARG A 390 8.33 2.26 -16.34
CA ARG A 390 7.57 1.83 -17.51
C ARG A 390 7.26 3.02 -18.41
N THR A 391 7.81 3.01 -19.63
CA THR A 391 7.42 3.96 -20.70
C THR A 391 6.29 3.36 -21.55
N ALA A 392 5.77 4.10 -22.52
CA ALA A 392 4.67 3.63 -23.38
C ALA A 392 4.99 2.31 -24.12
N ASP A 393 6.22 2.16 -24.61
CA ASP A 393 6.68 0.99 -25.36
C ASP A 393 7.75 0.17 -24.63
N GLY A 394 8.62 0.80 -23.83
CA GLY A 394 9.78 0.16 -23.19
C GLY A 394 9.93 0.42 -21.68
N TRP A 395 11.19 0.55 -21.26
CA TRP A 395 11.61 0.86 -19.90
C TRP A 395 12.76 1.86 -19.96
N SER A 396 12.83 2.77 -19.00
CA SER A 396 13.87 3.81 -18.93
C SER A 396 14.31 4.05 -17.50
N PHE A 397 15.57 4.47 -17.30
CA PHE A 397 16.04 4.96 -16.00
C PHE A 397 15.63 6.42 -15.73
N ASP A 398 15.08 7.14 -16.71
CA ASP A 398 14.52 8.47 -16.49
C ASP A 398 13.06 8.36 -16.00
N ARG A 399 12.82 8.84 -14.77
CA ARG A 399 11.49 8.94 -14.14
C ARG A 399 10.53 9.84 -14.94
N ALA A 400 11.05 10.79 -15.72
CA ALA A 400 10.25 11.71 -16.53
C ALA A 400 9.71 11.10 -17.84
N GLU A 401 10.22 9.94 -18.27
CA GLU A 401 9.72 9.18 -19.43
C GLU A 401 8.64 8.15 -19.06
N ALA A 402 8.30 8.04 -17.76
CA ALA A 402 7.29 7.13 -17.26
C ALA A 402 5.88 7.49 -17.76
N VAL A 403 5.00 6.49 -17.83
CA VAL A 403 3.56 6.65 -18.09
C VAL A 403 2.73 5.79 -17.13
N PRO A 404 1.46 6.13 -16.86
CA PRO A 404 0.56 5.23 -16.15
C PRO A 404 0.31 3.94 -16.95
N VAL A 405 0.17 2.82 -16.24
CA VAL A 405 -0.21 1.50 -16.79
C VAL A 405 -1.71 1.25 -16.69
N VAL A 406 -2.41 1.97 -15.80
CA VAL A 406 -3.87 2.07 -15.71
C VAL A 406 -4.20 3.48 -15.24
N ASP A 407 -5.16 4.15 -15.87
CA ASP A 407 -5.72 5.44 -15.42
C ASP A 407 -7.23 5.41 -15.67
N ARG A 408 -8.02 5.51 -14.60
CA ARG A 408 -9.49 5.30 -14.59
C ARG A 408 -10.10 5.69 -13.23
N PHE A 409 -11.43 5.69 -13.18
CA PHE A 409 -12.25 6.14 -12.03
C PHE A 409 -12.15 7.67 -11.83
N TYR A 410 -12.78 8.21 -10.79
CA TYR A 410 -13.01 9.65 -10.62
C TYR A 410 -12.03 10.32 -9.65
N VAL A 411 -11.84 9.72 -8.46
CA VAL A 411 -11.01 10.21 -7.34
C VAL A 411 -9.74 9.38 -7.19
N GLU A 412 -9.87 8.06 -7.01
CA GLU A 412 -8.69 7.21 -6.81
C GLU A 412 -8.87 5.80 -7.36
N ASN A 413 -7.76 5.26 -7.84
CA ASN A 413 -7.61 3.88 -8.27
C ASN A 413 -6.60 3.21 -7.31
N PRO A 414 -6.96 2.94 -6.04
CA PRO A 414 -6.11 2.33 -5.00
C PRO A 414 -5.89 0.84 -5.27
N MET A 415 -5.38 0.54 -6.45
CA MET A 415 -5.16 -0.78 -6.99
C MET A 415 -4.07 -1.47 -6.18
N GLN A 416 -4.34 -2.70 -5.74
CA GLN A 416 -3.38 -3.53 -5.00
C GLN A 416 -2.99 -4.77 -5.82
N PRO A 417 -2.09 -4.66 -6.83
CA PRO A 417 -1.61 -5.79 -7.62
C PRO A 417 -0.78 -6.80 -6.81
N ARG A 418 -1.00 -8.08 -7.09
CA ARG A 418 -0.20 -9.20 -6.61
C ARG A 418 0.00 -10.23 -7.73
N TYR A 419 1.17 -10.86 -7.79
CA TYR A 419 1.39 -12.00 -8.67
C TYR A 419 0.99 -13.30 -7.95
N LEU A 420 0.01 -14.02 -8.50
CA LEU A 420 -0.58 -15.24 -7.91
C LEU A 420 -0.78 -16.31 -9.00
N ASP A 421 -0.29 -17.53 -8.73
CA ASP A 421 -0.44 -18.72 -9.60
C ASP A 421 -0.09 -18.52 -11.08
N GLY A 422 0.92 -17.69 -11.34
CA GLY A 422 1.40 -17.39 -12.69
C GLY A 422 0.71 -16.20 -13.39
N GLN A 423 -0.25 -15.53 -12.72
CA GLN A 423 -0.98 -14.39 -13.26
C GLN A 423 -0.91 -13.15 -12.34
N TRP A 424 -0.98 -11.97 -12.95
CA TRP A 424 -1.18 -10.71 -12.21
C TRP A 424 -2.66 -10.49 -11.89
N VAL A 425 -2.96 -10.17 -10.64
CA VAL A 425 -4.33 -9.93 -10.15
C VAL A 425 -4.32 -8.70 -9.23
N SER A 426 -5.35 -7.87 -9.33
CA SER A 426 -5.56 -6.73 -8.42
C SER A 426 -6.93 -6.81 -7.77
N ALA A 427 -7.06 -6.10 -6.65
CA ALA A 427 -8.33 -5.56 -6.21
C ALA A 427 -8.19 -4.04 -6.10
N THR A 428 -9.28 -3.32 -6.37
CA THR A 428 -9.39 -1.88 -6.16
C THR A 428 -10.72 -1.60 -5.47
N ALA A 429 -10.71 -0.94 -4.31
CA ALA A 429 -11.90 -0.26 -3.82
C ALA A 429 -12.09 0.96 -4.73
N VAL A 430 -13.10 0.93 -5.58
CA VAL A 430 -13.30 1.93 -6.63
C VAL A 430 -13.54 3.27 -5.97
N ASP A 431 -12.74 4.27 -6.34
CA ASP A 431 -12.76 5.60 -5.73
C ASP A 431 -12.56 5.58 -4.21
N GLY A 432 -11.85 4.59 -3.68
CA GLY A 432 -11.35 4.60 -2.29
C GLY A 432 -12.46 4.73 -1.25
N TYR A 433 -12.47 5.87 -0.56
CA TYR A 433 -13.51 6.25 0.41
C TYR A 433 -14.81 6.75 -0.20
N TRP A 434 -14.78 7.13 -1.47
CA TRP A 434 -15.84 7.88 -2.16
C TRP A 434 -16.80 6.98 -2.94
N GLY A 435 -16.31 5.89 -3.53
CA GLY A 435 -17.12 4.91 -4.26
C GLY A 435 -17.70 3.79 -3.39
N GLU A 436 -18.58 2.99 -4.01
CA GLU A 436 -19.24 1.84 -3.38
C GLU A 436 -19.09 0.57 -4.23
N GLN A 437 -18.06 0.49 -5.08
CA GLN A 437 -17.78 -0.63 -5.97
C GLN A 437 -16.42 -1.25 -5.69
N ILE A 438 -16.22 -2.49 -6.15
CA ILE A 438 -14.93 -3.15 -6.20
C ILE A 438 -14.66 -3.66 -7.62
N ALA A 439 -13.48 -3.31 -8.13
CA ALA A 439 -12.91 -3.92 -9.32
C ALA A 439 -11.96 -5.05 -8.90
N ILE A 440 -12.05 -6.18 -9.60
CA ILE A 440 -11.02 -7.23 -9.61
C ILE A 440 -10.52 -7.32 -11.04
N ASP A 441 -9.24 -7.04 -11.25
CA ASP A 441 -8.63 -7.08 -12.57
C ASP A 441 -7.58 -8.19 -12.66
N VAL A 442 -7.33 -8.64 -13.89
CA VAL A 442 -6.24 -9.57 -14.18
C VAL A 442 -5.42 -9.14 -15.40
N ALA A 443 -4.15 -9.51 -15.43
CA ALA A 443 -3.26 -9.29 -16.57
C ALA A 443 -2.27 -10.45 -16.75
N GLU A 444 -1.75 -10.62 -17.97
CA GLU A 444 -0.63 -11.54 -18.23
C GLU A 444 0.72 -10.92 -17.83
N GLN A 445 0.80 -9.58 -17.73
CA GLN A 445 2.00 -8.80 -17.43
C GLN A 445 1.66 -7.65 -16.46
N PRO A 446 2.60 -7.17 -15.62
CA PRO A 446 2.28 -6.14 -14.62
C PRO A 446 1.98 -4.76 -15.20
N TRP A 447 2.44 -4.47 -16.43
CA TRP A 447 2.06 -3.28 -17.20
C TRP A 447 0.78 -3.46 -18.03
N GLY A 448 0.04 -4.55 -17.81
CA GLY A 448 -1.18 -4.85 -18.54
C GLY A 448 -0.97 -5.43 -19.95
N PRO A 449 -2.01 -5.40 -20.82
CA PRO A 449 -3.34 -4.84 -20.54
C PRO A 449 -4.02 -5.52 -19.34
N TRP A 450 -4.66 -4.69 -18.52
CA TRP A 450 -5.42 -5.11 -17.34
C TRP A 450 -6.90 -5.23 -17.71
N TYR A 451 -7.53 -6.32 -17.31
CA TYR A 451 -8.92 -6.63 -17.65
C TYR A 451 -9.77 -6.81 -16.40
N THR A 452 -10.78 -5.96 -16.24
CA THR A 452 -11.80 -6.08 -15.20
C THR A 452 -12.58 -7.38 -15.38
N VAL A 453 -12.46 -8.31 -14.44
CA VAL A 453 -13.17 -9.60 -14.42
C VAL A 453 -14.28 -9.68 -13.36
N HIS A 454 -14.27 -8.77 -12.38
CA HIS A 454 -15.43 -8.43 -11.57
C HIS A 454 -15.53 -6.92 -11.43
N TYR A 455 -16.75 -6.39 -11.57
CA TYR A 455 -17.14 -5.05 -11.15
C TYR A 455 -18.49 -5.20 -10.46
N THR A 456 -18.59 -4.80 -9.19
CA THR A 456 -19.77 -5.09 -8.35
C THR A 456 -19.78 -4.21 -7.10
N PRO A 457 -20.95 -3.93 -6.47
CA PRO A 457 -21.00 -3.19 -5.24
C PRO A 457 -20.20 -3.81 -4.08
N LEU A 458 -19.41 -2.97 -3.41
CA LEU A 458 -18.61 -3.26 -2.23
C LEU A 458 -19.30 -2.68 -1.00
N TYR A 459 -20.03 -3.52 -0.26
CA TYR A 459 -20.75 -3.07 0.93
C TYR A 459 -19.90 -3.17 2.21
N PRO A 460 -19.97 -2.18 3.13
CA PRO A 460 -19.37 -2.28 4.45
C PRO A 460 -20.00 -3.40 5.29
N ARG A 461 -19.30 -3.82 6.36
CA ARG A 461 -19.77 -4.90 7.24
C ARG A 461 -21.20 -4.63 7.72
N GLY A 462 -22.09 -5.59 7.49
CA GLY A 462 -23.50 -5.50 7.89
C GLY A 462 -24.37 -4.55 7.05
N ARG A 463 -23.83 -3.91 6.00
CA ARG A 463 -24.49 -2.87 5.20
C ARG A 463 -24.92 -1.65 6.04
N ASP A 464 -24.13 -1.25 7.03
CA ASP A 464 -24.38 -0.03 7.80
C ASP A 464 -24.18 1.20 6.89
N PRO A 465 -25.21 2.01 6.60
CA PRO A 465 -25.10 3.16 5.70
C PRO A 465 -24.21 4.27 6.27
N LYS A 466 -23.95 4.27 7.58
CA LYS A 466 -23.02 5.21 8.21
C LYS A 466 -21.55 4.86 7.95
N MET A 467 -21.28 3.73 7.29
CA MET A 467 -19.92 3.25 6.99
C MET A 467 -19.55 3.44 5.52
N ASN A 468 -18.24 3.55 5.28
CA ASN A 468 -17.64 3.39 3.96
C ASN A 468 -16.61 2.24 3.99
N THR A 469 -16.27 1.76 2.80
CA THR A 469 -15.19 0.81 2.54
C THR A 469 -14.04 1.53 1.84
N TYR A 470 -12.82 1.00 1.94
CA TYR A 470 -11.62 1.50 1.25
C TYR A 470 -10.51 0.43 1.35
N HIS A 471 -9.38 0.63 0.67
CA HIS A 471 -8.20 -0.27 0.71
C HIS A 471 -8.53 -1.76 0.53
N ALA A 472 -8.94 -2.12 -0.69
CA ALA A 472 -9.16 -3.51 -1.09
C ALA A 472 -7.82 -4.20 -1.39
N HIS A 473 -7.19 -4.77 -0.37
CA HIS A 473 -5.88 -5.42 -0.47
C HIS A 473 -6.01 -6.94 -0.65
N VAL A 474 -5.41 -7.46 -1.74
CA VAL A 474 -5.37 -8.89 -2.09
C VAL A 474 -4.44 -9.65 -1.15
N LEU A 475 -4.95 -10.69 -0.48
CA LEU A 475 -4.14 -11.52 0.42
C LEU A 475 -3.11 -12.37 -0.36
N PRO A 476 -2.01 -12.80 0.27
CA PRO A 476 -1.00 -13.65 -0.36
C PRO A 476 -1.44 -15.07 -0.76
N TRP A 477 -2.70 -15.46 -0.50
CA TRP A 477 -3.24 -16.78 -0.77
C TRP A 477 -4.67 -16.70 -1.35
N ARG A 478 -5.09 -17.81 -1.96
CA ARG A 478 -6.45 -18.03 -2.48
C ARG A 478 -7.22 -18.95 -1.56
N ASP A 479 -8.53 -19.03 -1.73
CA ASP A 479 -9.27 -20.14 -1.14
C ASP A 479 -8.92 -21.44 -1.88
N GLY A 480 -9.21 -22.60 -1.28
CA GLY A 480 -8.96 -23.92 -1.90
C GLY A 480 -9.78 -24.21 -3.16
N TYR A 481 -10.56 -23.24 -3.67
CA TYR A 481 -11.39 -23.32 -4.87
C TYR A 481 -10.92 -22.35 -5.97
N GLY A 482 -9.97 -21.45 -5.68
CA GLY A 482 -9.38 -20.50 -6.63
C GLY A 482 -9.90 -19.06 -6.54
N SER A 483 -10.66 -18.66 -5.53
CA SER A 483 -10.99 -17.24 -5.34
C SER A 483 -9.79 -16.46 -4.81
N VAL A 484 -9.60 -15.20 -5.25
CA VAL A 484 -8.79 -14.26 -4.44
C VAL A 484 -9.51 -14.00 -3.12
N LEU A 485 -8.76 -13.94 -2.02
CA LEU A 485 -9.23 -13.31 -0.80
C LEU A 485 -8.82 -11.84 -0.83
N VAL A 486 -9.78 -10.97 -0.49
CA VAL A 486 -9.55 -9.53 -0.40
C VAL A 486 -9.94 -9.06 0.99
N SER A 487 -8.97 -8.47 1.67
CA SER A 487 -9.17 -7.69 2.89
C SER A 487 -9.57 -6.27 2.51
N VAL A 488 -10.56 -5.70 3.19
CA VAL A 488 -11.12 -4.37 2.87
C VAL A 488 -11.27 -3.58 4.16
N SER A 489 -10.66 -2.40 4.26
CA SER A 489 -10.83 -1.51 5.41
C SER A 489 -12.24 -0.90 5.45
N ASN A 490 -12.73 -0.63 6.66
CA ASN A 490 -14.01 0.03 6.89
C ASN A 490 -13.80 1.18 7.89
N ASN A 491 -14.62 2.23 7.80
CA ASN A 491 -14.75 3.27 8.82
C ASN A 491 -16.22 3.74 8.85
N ALA A 492 -16.58 4.55 9.84
CA ALA A 492 -17.71 5.44 9.68
C ALA A 492 -17.34 6.61 8.75
N ARG A 493 -18.28 7.02 7.90
CA ARG A 493 -18.18 8.19 7.01
C ARG A 493 -17.87 9.47 7.79
N ASN A 494 -18.57 9.66 8.91
CA ASN A 494 -18.24 10.64 9.94
C ASN A 494 -17.66 9.91 11.17
N MET A 495 -16.32 9.85 11.26
CA MET A 495 -15.61 9.07 12.27
C MET A 495 -15.88 9.55 13.71
N LEU A 496 -15.93 10.87 13.93
CA LEU A 496 -16.21 11.49 15.23
C LEU A 496 -17.64 11.20 15.74
N ARG A 497 -18.62 11.26 14.84
CA ARG A 497 -20.03 11.02 15.18
C ARG A 497 -20.32 9.54 15.41
N ASP A 498 -19.78 8.67 14.55
CA ASP A 498 -20.27 7.30 14.40
C ASP A 498 -19.25 6.20 14.71
N ALA A 499 -17.93 6.40 14.55
CA ALA A 499 -16.94 5.38 14.90
C ALA A 499 -16.41 5.54 16.34
N TRP A 500 -16.26 6.77 16.83
CA TRP A 500 -15.72 7.10 18.16
C TRP A 500 -16.43 6.35 19.30
N TYR A 501 -17.76 6.23 19.21
CA TYR A 501 -18.63 5.54 20.16
C TYR A 501 -19.07 4.14 19.68
N SER A 502 -18.49 3.64 18.59
CA SER A 502 -18.76 2.29 18.05
C SER A 502 -17.53 1.74 17.28
N PRO A 503 -16.46 1.33 18.00
CA PRO A 503 -15.20 0.90 17.39
C PRO A 503 -15.29 -0.27 16.39
N HIS A 504 -16.39 -1.03 16.40
CA HIS A 504 -16.63 -2.11 15.43
C HIS A 504 -16.78 -1.60 13.98
N ARG A 505 -17.03 -0.29 13.79
CA ARG A 505 -17.06 0.34 12.46
C ARG A 505 -15.68 0.59 11.87
N TYR A 506 -14.63 0.62 12.69
CA TYR A 506 -13.27 0.94 12.27
C TYR A 506 -12.37 -0.31 12.30
N ARG A 507 -12.69 -1.27 11.43
CA ARG A 507 -12.02 -2.59 11.34
C ARG A 507 -12.09 -3.14 9.91
N PRO A 508 -11.07 -3.91 9.44
CA PRO A 508 -11.18 -4.65 8.19
C PRO A 508 -12.36 -5.62 8.17
N THR A 509 -12.91 -5.84 6.97
CA THR A 509 -13.81 -6.93 6.60
C THR A 509 -13.13 -7.80 5.54
N PHE A 510 -13.66 -8.99 5.27
CA PHE A 510 -13.09 -9.93 4.30
C PHE A 510 -14.15 -10.38 3.30
N VAL A 511 -13.75 -10.45 2.02
CA VAL A 511 -14.55 -10.89 0.88
C VAL A 511 -13.70 -11.76 -0.05
N HIS A 512 -14.34 -12.46 -1.00
CA HIS A 512 -13.63 -13.24 -2.02
C HIS A 512 -14.29 -13.10 -3.39
N TYR A 513 -13.49 -13.24 -4.44
CA TYR A 513 -13.95 -13.19 -5.83
C TYR A 513 -13.33 -14.33 -6.63
N ALA A 514 -14.19 -15.18 -7.20
CA ALA A 514 -13.76 -16.31 -8.02
C ALA A 514 -13.31 -15.83 -9.40
N TYR A 515 -12.02 -15.90 -9.69
CA TYR A 515 -11.49 -15.67 -11.03
C TYR A 515 -10.87 -16.96 -11.58
N THR A 516 -11.10 -17.21 -12.87
CA THR A 516 -10.39 -18.28 -13.57
C THR A 516 -9.05 -17.72 -14.05
N PRO A 517 -7.90 -18.32 -13.71
CA PRO A 517 -6.63 -17.88 -14.26
C PRO A 517 -6.67 -17.95 -15.79
N VAL A 518 -6.23 -16.88 -16.46
CA VAL A 518 -6.07 -16.92 -17.93
C VAL A 518 -5.11 -18.06 -18.26
N PRO A 519 -5.51 -19.06 -19.08
CA PRO A 519 -4.66 -20.18 -19.39
C PRO A 519 -3.39 -19.67 -20.09
N THR A 520 -2.26 -19.66 -19.37
CA THR A 520 -1.00 -19.10 -19.86
C THR A 520 -0.71 -19.66 -21.24
N THR A 521 -0.71 -18.80 -22.26
CA THR A 521 -0.49 -19.23 -23.63
C THR A 521 0.99 -19.47 -23.87
N THR A 522 1.50 -20.55 -23.25
CA THR A 522 2.88 -21.05 -23.35
C THR A 522 3.18 -21.44 -24.79
N THR A 523 3.41 -20.41 -25.59
CA THR A 523 3.67 -20.45 -27.02
C THR A 523 5.06 -21.05 -27.19
N THR A 524 5.07 -22.39 -27.13
CA THR A 524 6.26 -23.23 -27.15
C THR A 524 6.88 -23.09 -28.53
N SER A 525 7.70 -22.05 -28.67
CA SER A 525 8.33 -21.61 -29.90
C SER A 525 9.30 -22.70 -30.35
N THR A 526 8.74 -23.67 -31.06
CA THR A 526 9.43 -24.85 -31.55
C THR A 526 10.30 -24.42 -32.71
N THR A 527 11.49 -23.89 -32.38
CA THR A 527 12.51 -23.41 -33.31
C THR A 527 12.85 -24.54 -34.28
N THR A 528 12.14 -24.53 -35.41
CA THR A 528 12.23 -25.59 -36.41
C THR A 528 13.45 -25.30 -37.25
N THR A 529 14.61 -25.71 -36.74
CA THR A 529 15.92 -25.59 -37.38
C THR A 529 15.88 -26.27 -38.74
N THR A 530 15.56 -25.48 -39.76
CA THR A 530 15.44 -25.97 -41.13
C THR A 530 16.86 -26.15 -41.66
N THR A 531 17.38 -27.37 -41.52
CA THR A 531 18.67 -27.76 -42.07
C THR A 531 18.62 -27.64 -43.59
N VAL A 532 19.07 -26.51 -44.12
CA VAL A 532 19.22 -26.29 -45.56
C VAL A 532 20.33 -27.20 -46.05
N VAL A 533 19.95 -28.33 -46.64
CA VAL A 533 20.88 -29.24 -47.32
C VAL A 533 21.50 -28.47 -48.51
N PRO A 534 22.82 -28.34 -48.60
CA PRO A 534 23.45 -27.57 -49.68
C PRO A 534 23.23 -28.24 -51.03
N THR A 535 22.61 -27.52 -51.97
CA THR A 535 22.34 -28.01 -53.32
C THR A 535 23.64 -28.23 -54.10
N THR A 536 24.10 -29.47 -54.18
CA THR A 536 25.28 -29.84 -54.98
C THR A 536 24.96 -29.87 -56.48
N THR A 537 25.20 -28.75 -57.16
CA THR A 537 25.12 -28.64 -58.63
C THR A 537 26.10 -29.59 -59.30
N SER A 538 25.61 -30.73 -59.79
CA SER A 538 26.43 -31.74 -60.47
C SER A 538 26.50 -31.46 -61.98
N THR A 539 27.71 -31.21 -62.50
CA THR A 539 27.94 -30.97 -63.94
C THR A 539 28.00 -32.29 -64.73
N THR A 540 26.96 -32.54 -65.53
CA THR A 540 26.85 -33.75 -66.37
C THR A 540 27.94 -33.80 -67.45
N THR A 541 28.93 -34.67 -67.28
CA THR A 541 29.95 -34.97 -68.30
C THR A 541 29.64 -36.30 -68.98
N THR A 542 29.18 -36.25 -70.23
CA THR A 542 28.79 -37.43 -71.00
C THR A 542 29.99 -38.32 -71.33
N THR A 543 29.97 -39.58 -70.88
CA THR A 543 30.89 -40.64 -71.34
C THR A 543 30.13 -41.88 -71.81
N ARG A 544 30.77 -42.65 -72.68
CA ARG A 544 30.17 -43.68 -73.56
C ARG A 544 30.16 -45.06 -72.89
N PRO A 545 29.12 -45.90 -73.08
CA PRO A 545 28.92 -47.10 -72.25
C PRO A 545 29.82 -48.28 -72.60
N ALA A 546 29.98 -49.18 -71.62
CA ALA A 546 30.47 -50.55 -71.75
C ALA A 546 29.41 -51.55 -71.23
N THR A 547 29.42 -52.78 -71.74
CA THR A 547 28.28 -53.71 -71.71
C THR A 547 28.39 -54.80 -70.63
N THR A 548 27.26 -55.49 -70.36
CA THR A 548 27.12 -56.81 -69.69
C THR A 548 27.30 -56.82 -68.14
N THR A 549 26.64 -57.67 -67.33
CA THR A 549 25.76 -58.84 -67.62
C THR A 549 24.53 -58.89 -66.69
N THR A 550 23.41 -59.41 -67.20
CA THR A 550 22.14 -59.62 -66.47
C THR A 550 22.15 -60.88 -65.58
N VAL A 551 21.59 -60.79 -64.36
CA VAL A 551 21.00 -61.93 -63.61
C VAL A 551 19.71 -61.47 -62.89
N ALA A 552 18.71 -62.35 -62.83
CA ALA A 552 17.42 -62.23 -62.14
C ALA A 552 17.00 -63.67 -61.71
N PRO A 553 15.92 -63.94 -60.92
CA PRO A 553 14.87 -63.08 -60.34
C PRO A 553 15.13 -62.87 -58.81
N THR A 554 14.21 -62.76 -57.83
CA THR A 554 12.76 -63.04 -57.69
C THR A 554 12.12 -62.23 -56.54
N THR A 555 10.79 -62.04 -56.60
CA THR A 555 9.95 -61.43 -55.56
C THR A 555 9.46 -62.41 -54.48
N THR A 556 9.27 -61.91 -53.26
CA THR A 556 8.30 -62.41 -52.24
C THR A 556 7.84 -61.22 -51.39
N THR A 557 6.62 -61.26 -50.84
CA THR A 557 5.91 -60.07 -50.34
C THR A 557 5.33 -60.25 -48.92
N ARG A 558 5.28 -59.15 -48.13
CA ARG A 558 4.38 -58.90 -46.97
C ARG A 558 4.68 -59.70 -45.67
N PRO A 559 4.29 -59.22 -44.46
CA PRO A 559 3.94 -57.85 -44.02
C PRO A 559 4.99 -57.25 -43.05
N ALA A 560 4.91 -55.93 -42.80
CA ALA A 560 5.53 -55.32 -41.62
C ALA A 560 4.67 -55.56 -40.37
N THR A 561 5.30 -55.77 -39.21
CA THR A 561 4.64 -55.81 -37.89
C THR A 561 5.22 -54.71 -37.02
N THR A 562 4.38 -53.84 -36.49
CA THR A 562 4.79 -52.74 -35.60
C THR A 562 5.21 -53.28 -34.23
N THR A 563 6.32 -52.80 -33.68
CA THR A 563 6.63 -52.98 -32.26
C THR A 563 7.29 -51.71 -31.73
N THR A 564 6.54 -50.97 -30.91
CA THR A 564 7.02 -49.76 -30.24
C THR A 564 8.00 -50.13 -29.14
N ARG A 565 9.21 -49.58 -29.21
CA ARG A 565 10.22 -49.65 -28.14
C ARG A 565 10.28 -48.29 -27.42
N PRO A 566 10.13 -48.23 -26.09
CA PRO A 566 10.30 -46.98 -25.35
C PRO A 566 11.70 -46.40 -25.53
N ALA A 567 11.80 -45.08 -25.64
CA ALA A 567 13.08 -44.38 -25.58
C ALA A 567 13.63 -44.41 -24.14
N THR A 568 14.94 -44.62 -24.01
CA THR A 568 15.63 -44.58 -22.70
C THR A 568 16.30 -43.23 -22.54
N THR A 569 15.87 -42.45 -21.54
CA THR A 569 16.50 -41.15 -21.22
C THR A 569 17.82 -41.37 -20.50
N THR A 570 18.94 -40.99 -21.13
CA THR A 570 20.27 -41.09 -20.53
C THR A 570 20.59 -39.83 -19.73
N THR A 571 20.41 -39.87 -18.42
CA THR A 571 20.80 -38.77 -17.52
C THR A 571 22.31 -38.83 -17.22
N THR A 572 23.09 -37.96 -17.85
CA THR A 572 24.53 -37.83 -17.59
C THR A 572 24.79 -37.06 -16.29
N THR A 573 24.88 -37.75 -15.16
CA THR A 573 25.30 -37.16 -13.88
C THR A 573 26.82 -36.94 -13.84
N ARG A 574 27.24 -35.69 -13.65
CA ARG A 574 28.65 -35.33 -13.40
C ARG A 574 28.97 -35.57 -11.91
N PRO A 575 29.98 -36.38 -11.56
CA PRO A 575 30.36 -36.56 -10.16
C PRO A 575 31.09 -35.32 -9.62
N THR A 576 30.54 -34.72 -8.58
CA THR A 576 31.23 -33.68 -7.78
C THR A 576 31.84 -34.35 -6.56
N THR A 577 33.17 -34.35 -6.46
CA THR A 577 33.90 -34.98 -5.34
C THR A 577 33.95 -34.05 -4.13
N THR A 578 33.02 -34.23 -3.18
CA THR A 578 33.06 -33.52 -1.90
C THR A 578 34.04 -34.18 -0.93
N THR A 579 35.17 -33.52 -0.65
CA THR A 579 36.16 -33.99 0.32
C THR A 579 35.75 -33.58 1.74
N THR A 580 35.14 -34.49 2.49
CA THR A 580 34.77 -34.25 3.90
C THR A 580 35.99 -34.34 4.82
N THR A 581 36.58 -33.19 5.18
CA THR A 581 37.63 -33.11 6.21
C THR A 581 37.00 -33.05 7.60
N THR A 582 36.98 -34.17 8.32
CA THR A 582 36.43 -34.24 9.68
C THR A 582 37.35 -33.56 10.70
N VAL A 583 36.94 -32.40 11.24
CA VAL A 583 37.63 -31.73 12.35
C VAL A 583 37.06 -32.26 13.68
N PRO A 584 37.88 -32.69 14.65
CA PRO A 584 37.39 -33.16 15.95
C PRO A 584 36.88 -31.99 16.82
N PRO A 585 35.87 -32.20 17.68
CA PRO A 585 35.25 -31.12 18.45
C PRO A 585 36.14 -30.63 19.60
N THR A 586 36.57 -29.36 19.54
CA THR A 586 37.33 -28.71 20.61
C THR A 586 36.43 -28.43 21.81
N THR A 587 36.65 -29.12 22.93
CA THR A 587 35.84 -28.95 24.15
C THR A 587 36.30 -27.74 24.97
N THR A 588 35.71 -26.56 24.73
CA THR A 588 36.02 -25.33 25.47
C THR A 588 35.18 -25.22 26.75
N THR A 589 35.70 -25.72 27.88
CA THR A 589 35.09 -25.51 29.20
C THR A 589 35.23 -24.05 29.66
N ARG A 590 34.14 -23.28 29.58
CA ARG A 590 34.03 -21.93 30.13
C ARG A 590 33.95 -21.98 31.67
N PRO A 591 34.72 -21.15 32.41
CA PRO A 591 34.59 -21.07 33.87
C PRO A 591 33.20 -20.57 34.31
N ALA A 592 32.70 -21.08 35.43
CA ALA A 592 31.44 -20.61 36.02
C ALA A 592 31.65 -19.24 36.69
N THR A 593 30.85 -18.25 36.29
CA THR A 593 30.84 -16.93 36.94
C THR A 593 30.03 -16.99 38.24
N THR A 594 30.67 -16.78 39.39
CA THR A 594 29.99 -16.76 40.69
C THR A 594 29.33 -15.40 40.95
N THR A 595 28.03 -15.29 40.64
CA THR A 595 27.25 -14.10 40.97
C THR A 595 27.10 -13.96 42.49
N THR A 596 27.68 -12.90 43.06
CA THR A 596 27.56 -12.61 44.50
C THR A 596 26.34 -11.74 44.75
N THR A 597 25.32 -12.29 45.42
CA THR A 597 24.10 -11.55 45.77
C THR A 597 24.38 -10.56 46.90
N VAL A 598 24.25 -9.26 46.62
CA VAL A 598 24.25 -8.21 47.65
C VAL A 598 22.81 -8.00 48.14
N PRO A 599 22.53 -8.04 49.45
CA PRO A 599 21.18 -7.81 49.97
C PRO A 599 20.77 -6.33 49.81
N PRO A 600 19.48 -6.02 49.56
CA PRO A 600 19.02 -4.67 49.29
C PRO A 600 19.07 -3.78 50.55
N THR A 601 19.60 -2.57 50.39
CA THR A 601 19.64 -1.55 51.45
C THR A 601 18.23 -0.98 51.68
N THR A 602 17.72 -1.07 52.92
CA THR A 602 16.42 -0.50 53.27
C THR A 602 16.50 1.01 53.47
N THR A 603 16.07 1.78 52.47
CA THR A 603 15.90 3.24 52.58
C THR A 603 14.51 3.56 53.13
N SER A 604 14.40 3.97 54.39
CA SER A 604 13.13 4.41 54.99
C SER A 604 12.80 5.85 54.57
N SER A 605 11.72 6.03 53.80
CA SER A 605 11.12 7.34 53.52
C SER A 605 10.18 7.75 54.66
N THR A 606 10.53 8.81 55.39
CA THR A 606 9.68 9.34 56.47
C THR A 606 8.62 10.29 55.89
N THR A 607 7.38 9.80 55.74
CA THR A 607 6.25 10.64 55.29
C THR A 607 5.78 11.56 56.41
N THR A 608 6.05 12.86 56.28
CA THR A 608 5.55 13.88 57.23
C THR A 608 4.09 14.23 56.93
N THR A 609 3.15 13.76 57.75
CA THR A 609 1.74 14.11 57.63
C THR A 609 1.45 15.51 58.18
N SER A 610 1.26 16.49 57.29
CA SER A 610 0.79 17.83 57.66
C SER A 610 -0.72 17.80 57.95
N ALA A 611 -1.12 18.16 59.18
CA ALA A 611 -2.52 18.35 59.53
C ALA A 611 -3.05 19.71 59.03
N PRO A 612 -4.32 19.82 58.60
CA PRO A 612 -4.93 21.10 58.24
C PRO A 612 -5.13 21.99 59.48
N PRO A 613 -5.05 23.33 59.34
CA PRO A 613 -5.31 24.25 60.44
C PRO A 613 -6.79 24.23 60.84
N ALA A 614 -7.07 24.44 62.13
CA ALA A 614 -8.43 24.62 62.63
C ALA A 614 -9.01 25.98 62.17
N ALA A 615 -10.32 26.02 62.01
CA ALA A 615 -11.05 27.29 61.93
C ALA A 615 -11.08 27.96 63.31
N ASP A 616 -10.96 29.29 63.33
CA ASP A 616 -11.05 30.11 64.53
C ASP A 616 -12.35 30.95 64.46
N GLU A 617 -13.01 31.19 65.59
CA GLU A 617 -14.29 31.94 65.64
C GLU A 617 -14.04 33.43 65.93
N GLY A 618 -14.54 34.32 65.07
CA GLY A 618 -14.43 35.78 65.21
C GLY A 618 -15.32 36.57 64.27
#